data_AF-A0AAJ4E131-F1
#
_entry.id   AF-A0AAJ4E131-F1
#
_cell.length_a   1.000
_cell.length_b   1.000
_cell.length_c   1.000
_cell.angle_alpha   90.00
_cell.angle_beta   90.00
_cell.angle_gamma   90.00
#
_symmetry.space_group_name_H-M   'P 1'
#
loop_
_entity.id
_entity.type
_entity.pdbx_description
1 polymer ?
#
loop_
_entity_poly.entity_id
_entity_poly.type
_entity_poly.pdbx_seq_one_letter_code
_entity_poly.pdbx_strand_id
1 'polypeptide(L)'
;MVLEDSQTCLSEHELKINKEHLSVIVLPTVIDNEMIRLEFTLNITEPNRDSPVSKQQILNLSSGESLTALVEGDERIKLTTSCSII
;
A
#
# COMPACT_ATOMS: atom_id res chain seq x y z
N MET A 1 10.88 -8.20 8.53
CA MET A 1 10.47 -8.98 7.35
C MET A 1 10.44 -8.01 6.18
N VAL A 2 11.28 -8.21 5.16
CA VAL A 2 11.24 -7.39 3.95
C VAL A 2 10.40 -8.17 2.94
N LEU A 3 9.30 -7.57 2.50
CA LEU A 3 8.43 -8.13 1.46
C LEU A 3 8.79 -7.43 0.15
N GLU A 4 9.43 -8.16 -0.77
CA GLU A 4 9.72 -7.68 -2.13
C GLU A 4 8.76 -8.33 -3.11
N ASP A 5 7.48 -7.92 -3.06
CA ASP A 5 6.52 -8.23 -4.11
C ASP A 5 6.17 -6.93 -4.85
N SER A 6 6.50 -6.88 -6.13
CA SER A 6 6.07 -5.80 -7.02
C SER A 6 4.84 -6.26 -7.80
N GLN A 7 3.80 -5.44 -7.77
CA GLN A 7 2.54 -5.67 -8.50
C GLN A 7 2.14 -4.35 -9.15
N THR A 8 1.63 -4.42 -10.38
CA THR A 8 1.15 -3.26 -11.12
C THR A 8 -0.37 -3.30 -11.22
N CYS A 9 -1.01 -2.15 -11.01
CA CYS A 9 -2.45 -2.00 -11.22
C CYS A 9 -2.75 -0.71 -11.97
N LEU A 10 -3.92 -0.67 -12.60
CA LEU A 10 -4.45 0.54 -13.24
C LEU A 10 -5.15 1.40 -12.19
N SER A 11 -5.28 2.69 -12.46
CA SER A 11 -6.12 3.57 -11.65
C SER A 11 -7.55 3.02 -11.54
N GLU A 12 -8.18 3.30 -10.40
CA GLU A 12 -9.56 2.92 -10.07
C GLU A 12 -9.79 1.40 -9.96
N HIS A 13 -8.73 0.60 -9.99
CA HIS A 13 -8.80 -0.84 -9.80
C HIS A 13 -8.12 -1.24 -8.50
N GLU A 14 -8.86 -1.98 -7.67
CA GLU A 14 -8.31 -2.53 -6.45
C GLU A 14 -7.22 -3.56 -6.77
N LEU A 15 -6.08 -3.43 -6.11
CA LEU A 15 -5.04 -4.46 -6.08
C LEU A 15 -4.94 -5.05 -4.68
N LYS A 16 -5.02 -6.39 -4.61
CA LYS A 16 -4.94 -7.14 -3.37
C LYS A 16 -3.71 -8.05 -3.36
N ILE A 17 -2.85 -7.84 -2.37
CA ILE A 17 -1.66 -8.65 -2.11
C ILE A 17 -1.91 -9.44 -0.83
N ASN A 18 -1.92 -10.76 -0.90
CA ASN A 18 -2.11 -11.63 0.26
C ASN A 18 -0.84 -12.42 0.58
N LYS A 19 -0.46 -12.39 1.85
CA LYS A 19 0.60 -13.19 2.46
C LYS A 19 0.09 -13.80 3.76
N GLU A 20 0.84 -14.76 4.28
CA GLU A 20 0.47 -15.56 5.46
C GLU A 20 0.02 -14.72 6.66
N HIS A 21 0.67 -13.57 6.89
CA HIS A 21 0.41 -12.70 8.04
C HIS A 21 0.02 -11.26 7.66
N LEU A 22 -0.17 -10.99 6.36
CA LEU A 22 -0.44 -9.64 5.87
C LEU A 22 -1.30 -9.70 4.61
N SER A 23 -2.42 -8.98 4.61
CA SER A 23 -3.17 -8.64 3.42
C SER A 23 -3.09 -7.14 3.19
N VAL A 24 -2.68 -6.72 2.00
CA VAL A 24 -2.65 -5.31 1.58
C VAL A 24 -3.64 -5.14 0.45
N ILE A 25 -4.53 -4.18 0.61
CA ILE A 25 -5.44 -3.70 -0.43
C ILE A 25 -4.98 -2.29 -0.78
N VAL A 26 -4.78 -2.00 -2.06
CA VAL A 26 -4.51 -0.64 -2.52
C VAL A 26 -5.54 -0.22 -3.56
N LEU A 27 -6.06 1.00 -3.40
CA LEU A 27 -6.93 1.65 -4.35
C LEU A 27 -6.25 2.91 -4.90
N PRO A 28 -5.70 2.87 -6.13
CA PRO A 28 -5.18 4.05 -6.80
C PRO A 28 -6.31 4.92 -7.34
N THR A 29 -6.26 6.22 -7.10
CA THR A 29 -7.19 7.23 -7.65
C THR A 29 -6.39 8.36 -8.27
N VAL A 30 -6.66 8.68 -9.54
CA VAL A 30 -6.06 9.85 -10.19
C VAL A 30 -6.73 11.10 -9.62
N ILE A 31 -5.95 12.02 -9.05
CA ILE A 31 -6.48 13.24 -8.43
C ILE A 31 -6.19 14.49 -9.27
N ASP A 32 -5.14 14.46 -10.10
CA ASP A 32 -4.89 15.42 -11.17
C ASP A 32 -4.06 14.78 -12.30
N ASN A 33 -3.67 15.55 -13.33
CA ASN A 33 -2.96 15.04 -14.50
C ASN A 33 -1.56 14.48 -14.21
N GLU A 34 -0.98 14.81 -13.05
CA GLU A 34 0.38 14.40 -12.67
C GLU A 34 0.42 13.64 -11.34
N MET A 35 -0.70 13.46 -10.64
CA MET A 35 -0.74 12.94 -9.28
C MET A 35 -1.77 11.82 -9.10
N ILE A 36 -1.33 10.74 -8.45
CA ILE A 36 -2.15 9.62 -8.00
C ILE A 36 -2.16 9.59 -6.48
N ARG A 37 -3.36 9.44 -5.91
CA ARG A 37 -3.56 9.03 -4.53
C ARG A 37 -3.61 7.50 -4.43
N LEU A 38 -2.81 6.93 -3.56
CA LEU A 38 -2.83 5.52 -3.21
C LEU A 38 -3.41 5.36 -1.80
N GLU A 39 -4.56 4.71 -1.70
CA GLU A 39 -5.19 4.37 -0.41
C GLU A 39 -4.91 2.92 -0.07
N PHE A 40 -4.06 2.69 0.92
CA PHE A 40 -3.71 1.37 1.42
C PHE A 40 -4.58 0.99 2.61
N THR A 41 -5.14 -0.21 2.58
CA THR A 41 -5.71 -0.90 3.74
C THR A 41 -4.89 -2.15 4.00
N LEU A 42 -4.24 -2.22 5.16
CA LEU A 42 -3.41 -3.34 5.59
C LEU A 42 -4.14 -4.10 6.70
N ASN A 43 -4.32 -5.41 6.53
CA ASN A 43 -4.82 -6.31 7.55
C ASN A 43 -3.69 -7.23 7.99
N ILE A 44 -3.24 -7.06 9.22
CA ILE A 44 -2.07 -7.73 9.80
C ILE A 44 -2.55 -8.81 10.74
N THR A 45 -2.17 -10.05 10.48
CA THR A 45 -2.52 -11.19 11.33
C THR A 45 -1.27 -11.67 12.05
N GLU A 46 -1.09 -11.26 13.30
CA GLU A 46 0.05 -11.69 14.10
C GLU A 46 -0.25 -13.00 14.85
N PRO A 47 0.70 -13.96 14.92
CA PRO A 47 0.50 -15.24 15.62
C PRO A 47 0.13 -15.09 17.11
N ASN A 48 0.52 -13.97 17.73
CA ASN A 48 0.36 -13.71 19.16
C ASN A 48 -0.78 -12.72 19.47
N ARG A 49 -1.60 -12.36 18.48
CA ARG A 49 -2.79 -11.52 18.68
C ARG A 49 -4.04 -12.33 18.39
N ASP A 50 -5.02 -12.20 19.28
CA ASP A 50 -6.33 -12.85 19.16
C ASP A 50 -7.19 -12.26 18.03
N SER A 51 -6.83 -11.08 17.51
CA SER A 51 -7.55 -10.42 16.42
C SER A 51 -6.60 -9.77 15.43
N PRO A 52 -6.88 -9.84 14.11
CA PRO A 52 -6.18 -9.06 13.10
C PRO A 52 -6.25 -7.56 13.39
N VAL A 53 -5.23 -6.85 12.94
CA VAL A 53 -5.12 -5.40 13.06
C VAL A 53 -5.30 -4.78 11.69
N SER A 54 -6.26 -3.87 11.56
CA SER A 54 -6.41 -3.10 10.33
C SER A 54 -5.71 -1.75 10.48
N LYS A 55 -4.94 -1.37 9.45
CA LYS A 55 -4.23 -0.11 9.33
C LYS A 55 -4.56 0.52 7.98
N GLN A 56 -4.61 1.84 7.96
CA GLN A 56 -4.78 2.60 6.72
C GLN A 56 -3.60 3.54 6.52
N GLN A 57 -3.15 3.65 5.27
CA GLN A 57 -2.12 4.59 4.89
C GLN A 57 -2.52 5.24 3.57
N ILE A 58 -2.43 6.56 3.50
CA ILE A 58 -2.63 7.31 2.27
C ILE A 58 -1.28 7.87 1.84
N LEU A 59 -0.96 7.70 0.56
CA LEU A 59 0.20 8.31 -0.08
C LEU A 59 -0.28 9.06 -1.33
N ASN A 60 0.24 10.25 -1.56
CA ASN A 60 0.08 10.95 -2.84
C ASN A 60 1.42 10.90 -3.55
N LEU A 61 1.43 10.47 -4.81
CA LEU A 61 2.63 10.35 -5.63
C LEU A 61 2.44 11.11 -6.93
N SER A 62 3.43 11.90 -7.28
CA SER A 62 3.55 12.49 -8.62
C SER A 62 3.98 11.42 -9.63
N SER A 63 3.71 11.64 -10.92
CA SER A 63 4.16 10.73 -11.99
C SER A 63 5.69 10.67 -12.02
N GLY A 64 6.23 9.45 -12.03
CA GLY A 64 7.67 9.20 -11.94
C GLY A 64 8.24 9.25 -10.52
N GLU A 65 7.43 9.59 -9.51
CA GLU A 65 7.85 9.59 -8.11
C GLU A 65 7.88 8.16 -7.54
N SER A 66 8.84 7.91 -6.65
CA SER A 66 8.91 6.73 -5.81
C SER A 66 8.99 7.15 -4.36
N LEU A 67 8.09 6.61 -3.54
CA LEU A 67 7.98 6.95 -2.13
C LEU A 67 8.14 5.69 -1.28
N THR A 68 8.80 5.86 -0.15
CA THR A 68 8.88 4.85 0.90
C THR A 68 8.35 5.43 2.19
N ALA A 69 7.34 4.78 2.78
CA ALA A 69 6.72 5.22 4.03
C ALA A 69 6.60 4.06 5.03
N LEU A 70 6.74 4.38 6.31
CA LEU A 70 6.34 3.48 7.39
C LEU A 70 4.83 3.60 7.60
N VAL A 71 4.17 2.48 7.87
CA VAL A 71 2.72 2.47 8.13
C VAL A 71 2.43 3.10 9.49
N GLU A 72 1.50 4.06 9.53
CA GLU A 72 1.18 4.78 10.76
C GLU A 72 0.69 3.84 11.88
N GLY A 73 1.32 3.97 13.05
CA GLY A 73 1.04 3.14 14.21
C GLY A 73 1.44 1.67 14.07
N ASP A 74 2.25 1.33 13.06
CA ASP A 74 3.00 0.07 12.97
C ASP A 74 4.33 0.28 12.21
N GLU A 75 5.35 0.73 12.94
CA GLU A 75 6.67 1.07 12.40
C GLU A 75 7.44 -0.14 11.82
N ARG A 76 6.90 -1.36 11.93
CA ARG A 76 7.53 -2.57 11.41
C ARG A 76 7.22 -2.82 9.94
N ILE A 77 6.20 -2.15 9.40
CA ILE A 77 5.79 -2.31 8.01
C ILE A 77 6.24 -1.09 7.21
N LYS A 78 6.99 -1.36 6.14
CA LYS A 78 7.45 -0.37 5.17
C LYS A 78 6.74 -0.61 3.84
N LEU A 79 6.08 0.42 3.32
CA LEU A 79 5.52 0.44 1.99
C LEU A 79 6.48 1.17 1.05
N THR A 80 6.80 0.54 -0.08
CA THR A 80 7.57 1.17 -1.17
C THR A 80 6.68 1.16 -2.40
N THR A 81 6.44 2.33 -2.98
CA THR A 81 5.48 2.51 -4.07
C THR A 81 6.05 3.45 -5.10
N SER A 82 5.86 3.15 -6.38
CA SER A 82 6.25 4.01 -7.48
C SER A 82 5.07 4.21 -8.42
N CYS A 83 4.94 5.40 -8.99
CA CYS A 83 3.87 5.75 -9.91
C CYS A 83 4.42 6.05 -11.31
N SER A 84 3.73 5.59 -12.35
CA SER A 84 3.93 6.04 -13.73
C SER A 84 2.57 6.19 -14.39
N ILE A 85 2.25 7.40 -14.84
CA ILE A 85 1.07 7.70 -15.64
C ILE A 85 1.50 7.60 -17.11
N ILE A 86 0.92 6.68 -17.88
CA ILE A 86 1.22 6.40 -19.30
C ILE A 86 -0.01 6.72 -20.14
#